data_AF-A0A7X7V9S3-F1
#
_entry.id   AF-A0A7X7V9S3-F1
#
_cell.length_a   1.000
_cell.length_b   1.000
_cell.length_c   1.000
_cell.angle_alpha   90.00
_cell.angle_beta   90.00
_cell.angle_gamma   90.00
#
_symmetry.space_group_name_H-M   'P 1'
#
loop_
_entity.id
_entity.type
_entity.pdbx_description
1 polymer ?
#
loop_
_entity_poly.entity_id
_entity_poly.type
_entity_poly.pdbx_seq_one_letter_code
_entity_poly.pdbx_strand_id
1 'polypeptide(L)' 'ASEIGPQVADAMLDAGWIINAPRPTVLRLAPPLIVTAEVIDEFAVALVRTLDAVSGNG' A
#
# COMPACT_ATOMS: atom_id res chain seq x y z
N ALA A 1 15.35 -6.33 -3.71
CA ALA A 1 13.94 -5.93 -3.49
C ALA A 1 13.33 -5.62 -4.85
N SER A 2 12.05 -5.95 -5.07
CA SER A 2 11.36 -5.65 -6.33
C SER A 2 11.10 -4.14 -6.45
N GLU A 3 11.21 -3.59 -7.66
CA GLU A 3 11.05 -2.16 -7.97
C GLU A 3 9.59 -1.81 -8.33
N ILE A 4 8.65 -2.25 -7.50
CA ILE A 4 7.20 -2.14 -7.75
C ILE A 4 6.50 -1.02 -6.96
N GLY A 5 7.25 -0.19 -6.25
CA GLY A 5 6.71 0.84 -5.35
C GLY A 5 5.68 1.75 -6.01
N PRO A 6 5.97 2.38 -7.17
CA PRO A 6 5.01 3.23 -7.87
C PRO A 6 3.73 2.50 -8.26
N GLN A 7 3.84 1.28 -8.78
CA GLN A 7 2.68 0.47 -9.18
C GLN A 7 1.79 0.12 -7.97
N VAL A 8 2.40 -0.18 -6.82
CA VAL A 8 1.66 -0.42 -5.58
C VAL A 8 0.97 0.85 -5.10
N ALA A 9 1.62 2.02 -5.20
CA ALA A 9 1.00 3.29 -4.81
C ALA A 9 -0.19 3.66 -5.70
N ASP A 10 -0.08 3.47 -7.02
CA ASP A 10 -1.18 3.71 -7.98
C ASP A 10 -2.35 2.76 -7.70
N ALA A 11 -2.09 1.45 -7.53
CA ALA A 11 -3.15 0.48 -7.25
C ALA A 11 -3.83 0.70 -5.88
N MET A 12 -3.08 1.13 -4.86
CA MET A 12 -3.66 1.51 -3.57
C MET A 12 -4.54 2.76 -3.72
N LEU A 13 -4.13 3.74 -4.55
CA LEU A 13 -4.93 4.93 -4.83
C LEU A 13 -6.25 4.56 -5.51
N ASP A 14 -6.20 3.65 -6.50
CA ASP A 14 -7.41 3.11 -7.16
C ASP A 14 -8.33 2.38 -6.17
N ALA A 15 -7.76 1.76 -5.13
CA ALA A 15 -8.49 1.13 -4.03
C ALA A 15 -8.96 2.12 -2.94
N GLY A 16 -8.72 3.42 -3.11
CA GLY A 16 -9.14 4.48 -2.17
C GLY A 16 -8.16 4.79 -1.05
N TRP A 17 -6.94 4.25 -1.09
CA TRP A 17 -5.90 4.47 -0.09
C TRP A 17 -4.76 5.36 -0.59
N ILE A 18 -4.43 6.40 0.16
CA ILE A 18 -3.34 7.33 -0.21
C ILE A 18 -2.06 6.90 0.49
N ILE A 19 -1.07 6.47 -0.29
CA ILE A 19 0.30 6.20 0.16
C ILE A 19 1.30 6.85 -0.80
N ASN A 20 2.57 6.92 -0.40
CA ASN A 20 3.63 7.45 -1.26
C ASN A 20 4.73 6.40 -1.48
N ALA A 21 5.26 6.33 -2.70
CA ALA A 21 6.41 5.51 -3.06
C ALA A 21 7.58 6.39 -3.52
N PRO A 22 8.30 7.06 -2.58
CA PRO A 22 9.34 8.02 -2.93
C PRO A 22 10.56 7.40 -3.62
N ARG A 23 10.69 6.07 -3.59
CA ARG A 23 11.72 5.30 -4.29
C ARG A 23 11.08 4.00 -4.82
N PRO A 24 11.64 3.40 -5.89
CA PRO A 24 11.05 2.18 -6.49
C PRO A 24 10.86 1.00 -5.54
N THR A 25 11.62 0.95 -4.44
CA THR A 25 11.62 -0.17 -3.47
C THR A 25 11.12 0.23 -2.08
N VAL A 26 10.56 1.44 -1.91
CA VAL A 26 10.15 1.98 -0.60
C VAL A 26 8.72 2.52 -0.66
N LEU A 27 7.87 2.04 0.25
CA LEU A 27 6.56 2.62 0.53
C LEU A 27 6.62 3.42 1.84
N ARG A 28 6.03 4.62 1.85
CA ARG A 28 5.87 5.45 3.04
C ARG A 28 4.42 5.41 3.49
N LEU A 29 4.21 4.90 4.70
CA LEU A 29 2.92 4.88 5.39
C LEU A 29 2.94 5.95 6.47
N ALA A 30 2.00 6.89 6.41
CA ALA A 30 1.90 8.00 7.36
C ALA A 30 0.44 8.26 7.73
N PRO A 31 -0.23 7.31 8.42
CA PRO A 31 -1.58 7.54 8.90
C PRO A 31 -1.60 8.66 9.96
N PRO A 32 -2.75 9.33 10.17
CA PRO A 32 -2.90 10.31 11.23
C PRO A 32 -2.79 9.64 12.61
N LEU A 33 -2.37 10.39 13.64
CA LEU A 33 -2.21 9.87 15.01
C LEU A 33 -3.52 9.45 15.69
N ILE A 34 -4.66 9.82 15.10
CA ILE A 34 -6.01 9.51 15.58
C ILE A 34 -6.63 8.27 14.90
N VAL A 35 -5.88 7.58 14.02
CA VAL A 35 -6.36 6.39 13.32
C VAL A 35 -6.73 5.27 14.31
N THR A 36 -7.79 4.52 14.04
CA THR A 36 -8.20 3.39 14.88
C THR A 36 -7.50 2.10 14.45
N ALA A 37 -7.51 1.09 15.34
CA ALA A 37 -6.98 -0.23 15.01
C ALA A 37 -7.74 -0.87 13.83
N GLU A 38 -9.08 -0.73 13.78
CA GLU A 38 -9.87 -1.31 12.69
C GLU A 38 -9.46 -0.77 11.32
N VAL A 39 -9.20 0.54 11.21
CA VAL A 39 -8.74 1.16 9.95
C VAL A 39 -7.35 0.67 9.56
N ILE A 40 -6.47 0.42 10.53
CA ILE A 40 -5.15 -0.16 10.26
C ILE A 40 -5.27 -1.59 9.74
N ASP A 41 -6.18 -2.38 10.30
CA ASP A 41 -6.43 -3.76 9.84
C ASP A 41 -6.99 -3.78 8.41
N GLU A 42 -7.96 -2.91 8.11
CA GLU A 42 -8.51 -2.74 6.75
C GLU A 42 -7.43 -2.33 5.74
N PHE A 43 -6.58 -1.37 6.12
CA PHE A 43 -5.45 -0.93 5.29
C PHE A 43 -4.46 -2.07 5.03
N ALA A 44 -4.12 -2.85 6.06
CA ALA A 44 -3.17 -3.96 5.95
C ALA A 44 -3.69 -5.04 4.99
N VAL A 45 -4.98 -5.37 5.05
CA VAL A 45 -5.62 -6.30 4.11
C VAL A 45 -5.56 -5.77 2.67
N ALA A 46 -5.86 -4.48 2.46
CA ALA A 46 -5.79 -3.87 1.14
C ALA A 46 -4.36 -3.86 0.58
N LEU A 47 -3.37 -3.54 1.42
CA LEU A 47 -1.96 -3.50 1.04
C LEU A 47 -1.45 -4.87 0.61
N VAL A 48 -1.74 -5.93 1.40
CA VAL A 48 -1.31 -7.30 1.06
C VAL A 48 -1.91 -7.74 -0.28
N ARG A 49 -3.23 -7.56 -0.46
CA ARG A 49 -3.90 -7.90 -1.73
C ARG A 49 -3.27 -7.19 -2.92
N THR A 50 -2.91 -5.92 -2.75
CA THR A 50 -2.27 -5.13 -3.80
C THR A 50 -0.85 -5.64 -4.10
N LEU A 51 -0.07 -5.96 -3.07
CA LEU A 51 1.27 -6.51 -3.22
C LEU A 51 1.26 -7.84 -3.97
N ASP A 52 0.31 -8.73 -3.65
CA ASP A 52 0.17 -10.03 -4.33
C ASP A 52 -0.19 -9.85 -5.81
N ALA A 53 -1.17 -8.98 -6.09
CA ALA A 53 -1.61 -8.69 -7.45
C ALA A 53 -0.50 -8.05 -8.31
N VAL A 54 0.23 -7.08 -7.77
CA VAL A 54 1.31 -6.38 -8.49
C VAL A 54 2.57 -7.25 -8.64
N SER A 55 2.87 -8.11 -7.67
CA SER A 55 4.04 -8.99 -7.74
C SER A 55 3.82 -10.22 -8.62
N GLY A 56 2.58 -10.50 -9.04
CA GLY A 56 2.23 -11.69 -9.82
C GLY A 56 2.14 -12.98 -8.99
N ASN A 57 2.02 -12.86 -7.66
CA ASN A 57 1.90 -13.99 -6.72
C ASN A 57 0.43 -14.39 -6.49
N GLY A 58 -0.36 -14.45 -7.57
CA GLY A 58 -1.76 -14.89 -7.51
C GLY A 58 -1.92 -16.37 -7.23
#